data_AF-A0A842V925-F1
#
_entry.id   AF-A0A842V925-F1
#
_cell.length_a   1.000
_cell.length_b   1.000
_cell.length_c   1.000
_cell.angle_alpha   90.00
_cell.angle_beta   90.00
_cell.angle_gamma   90.00
#
_symmetry.space_group_name_H-M   'P 1'
#
loop_
_entity.id
_entity.type
_entity.pdbx_description
1 polymer ?
#
loop_
_entity_poly.entity_id
_entity_poly.type
_entity_poly.pdbx_seq_one_letter_code
_entity_poly.pdbx_strand_id
1 'polypeptide(L)' 'MEQCSSCKANIANKPGTVTFACPQCGKTTIIRCPNCRKTAAKYICSECGFEGPN' A
#
# COMPACT_ATOMS: atom_id res chain seq x y z
N MET A 1 14.83 1.25 -0.11
CA MET A 1 13.90 2.11 0.65
C MET A 1 12.51 1.56 0.45
N GLU A 2 11.89 1.03 1.51
CA GLU A 2 10.51 0.60 1.45
C GLU A 2 9.62 1.82 1.70
N GLN A 3 8.70 2.14 0.78
CA GLN A 3 7.79 3.27 0.88
C GLN A 3 6.35 2.80 0.75
N CYS A 4 5.46 3.42 1.52
CA CYS A 4 4.03 3.16 1.42
C CYS A 4 3.50 3.58 0.04
N SER A 5 2.74 2.73 -0.64
CA SER A 5 2.20 3.00 -1.99
C SER A 5 1.21 4.18 -2.07
N SER A 6 0.92 4.85 -0.95
CA SER A 6 -0.14 5.85 -0.87
C SER A 6 0.31 7.17 -0.23
N CYS A 7 1.00 7.13 0.90
CA CYS A 7 1.60 8.34 1.47
C CYS A 7 3.07 8.55 1.08
N LYS A 8 3.69 7.61 0.35
CA LYS A 8 5.13 7.58 0.04
C LYS A 8 6.04 7.74 1.27
N ALA A 9 5.50 7.56 2.48
CA ALA A 9 6.26 7.65 3.70
C ALA A 9 7.19 6.44 3.83
N ASN A 10 8.40 6.68 4.35
CA ASN A 10 9.33 5.63 4.70
C ASN A 10 8.72 4.72 5.78
N ILE A 11 8.61 3.43 5.43
CA ILE A 11 8.06 2.38 6.31
C ILE A 11 9.15 1.56 7.01
N ALA A 12 10.42 1.78 6.65
CA ALA A 12 11.59 1.11 7.23
C ALA A 12 11.70 1.20 8.77
N ASN A 13 11.04 2.18 9.40
CA ASN A 13 11.00 2.35 10.86
C ASN A 13 9.58 2.31 11.44
N LYS A 14 8.57 1.85 10.69
CA LYS A 14 7.19 1.76 11.17
C LYS A 14 6.78 0.32 11.46
N PRO A 15 6.73 -0.10 12.73
CA PRO A 15 6.15 -1.39 13.09
C PRO A 15 4.65 -1.42 12.74
N GLY A 16 4.16 -2.53 12.21
CA GLY A 16 2.78 -2.67 11.73
C GLY A 16 2.55 -2.32 10.26
N THR A 17 3.62 -2.22 9.47
CA THR A 17 3.53 -2.18 8.01
C THR A 17 3.07 -3.54 7.48
N VAL A 18 2.13 -3.53 6.55
CA VAL A 18 1.63 -4.74 5.90
C VAL A 18 1.99 -4.72 4.42
N THR A 19 2.36 -5.90 3.93
CA THR A 19 2.74 -6.11 2.53
C THR A 19 1.85 -7.21 1.97
N PHE A 20 1.14 -6.93 0.89
CA PHE A 20 0.24 -7.88 0.24
C PHE A 20 0.27 -7.71 -1.27
N ALA A 21 0.04 -8.78 -2.01
CA ALA A 21 -0.10 -8.70 -3.47
C ALA A 21 -1.44 -8.05 -3.83
N CYS A 22 -1.47 -7.30 -4.94
CA CYS A 22 -2.70 -6.70 -5.44
C CYS A 22 -3.77 -7.79 -5.65
N PRO A 23 -4.98 -7.65 -5.07
CA PRO A 23 -6.03 -8.67 -5.18
C PRO A 23 -6.61 -8.80 -6.60
N GLN A 24 -6.43 -7.78 -7.45
CA GLN A 24 -6.94 -7.81 -8.82
C GLN A 24 -5.97 -8.48 -9.80
N CYS A 25 -4.68 -8.12 -9.75
CA CYS A 25 -3.70 -8.62 -10.73
C CYS A 25 -2.66 -9.57 -10.14
N GLY A 26 -2.44 -9.58 -8.82
CA GLY A 26 -1.40 -10.38 -8.16
C GLY A 26 0.05 -10.01 -8.51
N LYS A 27 0.27 -9.12 -9.49
CA LYS A 27 1.60 -8.77 -10.02
C LYS A 27 2.32 -7.69 -9.21
N THR A 28 1.58 -6.71 -8.68
CA THR A 28 2.16 -5.64 -7.86
C THR A 28 2.08 -5.98 -6.39
N THR A 29 3.21 -5.86 -5.70
CA THR A 29 3.27 -5.89 -4.24
C THR A 29 2.92 -4.52 -3.69
N ILE A 30 1.86 -4.45 -2.87
CA ILE A 30 1.38 -3.22 -2.26
C ILE A 30 1.81 -3.21 -0.81
N ILE A 31 2.50 -2.14 -0.45
CA ILE A 31 3.01 -1.96 0.91
C ILE A 31 2.28 -0.80 1.55
N ARG A 32 1.67 -1.04 2.71
CA ARG A 32 0.83 -0.07 3.40
C ARG A 32 1.26 0.10 4.83
N CYS A 33 1.48 1.36 5.18
CA CYS A 33 1.75 1.74 6.56
C CYS A 33 0.47 1.67 7.41
N PRO A 34 0.59 1.46 8.73
CA PRO A 34 -0.57 1.33 9.62
C PRO A 34 -1.43 2.60 9.63
N ASN A 35 -0.84 3.77 9.39
CA ASN A 35 -1.58 5.03 9.33
C ASN A 35 -2.51 5.07 8.10
N CYS A 36 -2.00 4.74 6.92
CA CYS A 36 -2.82 4.65 5.70
C CYS A 36 -3.89 3.57 5.80
N ARG A 37 -3.64 2.50 6.56
CA ARG A 37 -4.64 1.47 6.86
C ARG A 37 -5.73 2.00 7.79
N LYS A 38 -5.39 2.76 8.83
CA LYS A 38 -6.35 3.41 9.74
C LYS A 38 -7.22 4.44 9.03
N THR A 39 -6.65 5.21 8.11
CA THR A 39 -7.38 6.26 7.39
C THR A 39 -8.02 5.78 6.10
N ALA A 40 -8.01 4.47 5.82
CA ALA A 40 -8.45 3.88 4.54
C ALA A 40 -7.96 4.73 3.34
N ALA A 41 -6.67 5.08 3.34
CA ALA A 41 -6.14 5.96 2.30
C ALA A 41 -6.23 5.23 0.96
N LYS A 42 -6.62 5.91 -0.11
CA LYS A 42 -6.68 5.30 -1.44
C LYS A 42 -5.29 4.85 -1.90
N TYR A 43 -5.21 3.70 -2.56
CA TYR A 43 -3.99 3.26 -3.22
C TYR A 43 -4.31 2.79 -4.63
N ILE A 44 -3.40 3.05 -5.55
CA ILE A 44 -3.57 2.71 -6.97
C ILE A 44 -2.53 1.66 -7.32
N CYS A 45 -2.97 0.55 -7.89
CA CYS A 45 -2.07 -0.44 -8.47
C CYS A 45 -1.56 0.03 -9.83
N SER A 46 -0.24 0.14 -10.00
CA SER A 46 0.38 0.59 -11.25
C SER A 46 0.20 -0.38 -12.42
N GLU A 47 0.00 -1.67 -12.16
CA GLU A 47 -0.15 -2.68 -13.22
C GLU A 47 -1.56 -2.75 -13.79
N CYS A 48 -2.59 -2.56 -12.94
CA CYS A 48 -3.97 -2.84 -13.33
C CYS A 48 -4.94 -1.69 -13.11
N GLY A 49 -4.48 -0.56 -12.55
CA GLY A 49 -5.32 0.59 -12.25
C GLY A 49 -6.28 0.38 -11.10
N PHE A 50 -6.19 -0.75 -10.38
CA PHE A 50 -7.06 -1.02 -9.24
C PHE A 50 -6.86 0.02 -8.14
N GLU A 51 -7.93 0.76 -7.83
CA GLU A 51 -7.97 1.68 -6.70
C GLU A 51 -8.63 1.02 -5.49
N GLY A 52 -7.82 0.69 -4.49
CA GLY A 52 -8.27 0.07 -3.24
C GLY A 52 -8.32 1.05 -2.07
N PRO A 53 -9.04 0.70 -0.99
CA PRO A 53 -10.27 1.40 -0.63
C PRO A 53 -10.11 2.58 0.34
N ASN A 54 -11.10 3.48 0.21
CA ASN A 54 -11.76 4.29 1.25
C ASN A 54 -12.73 3.40 2.03
#